data_AF-A0A526PM62-F1
#
_entry.id   AF-A0A526PM62-F1
#
_cell.length_a   1.000
_cell.length_b   1.000
_cell.length_c   1.000
_cell.angle_alpha   90.00
_cell.angle_beta   90.00
_cell.angle_gamma   90.00
#
_symmetry.space_group_name_H-M   'P 1'
#
loop_
_entity.id
_entity.type
_entity.pdbx_description
1 polymer ?
#
loop_
_entity_poly.entity_id
_entity_poly.type
_entity_poly.pdbx_seq_one_letter_code
_entity_poly.pdbx_strand_id
1 'polypeptide(L)'
;AGPLTIGLFAFTQWRNADAGVFASRVSMQSDPGPRDAARGVDLICAVPHWGWEFRHFPRPETRSLAGQLAGQGVGLIAGHHAHVVQPVER
;
A
#
# COMPACT_ATOMS: atom_id res chain seq x y z
N ALA A 1 -0.89 -4.42 -30.54
CA ALA A 1 -0.46 -4.35 -29.13
C ALA A 1 -0.29 -5.78 -28.63
N GLY A 2 0.81 -6.07 -27.92
CA GLY A 2 1.05 -7.39 -27.31
C GLY A 2 0.33 -7.54 -25.96
N PRO A 3 0.45 -8.70 -25.30
CA PRO A 3 -0.07 -8.90 -23.95
C PRO A 3 0.63 -7.98 -22.95
N LEU A 4 -0.09 -7.52 -21.92
CA LEU A 4 0.44 -6.76 -20.80
C LEU A 4 0.49 -7.65 -19.55
N THR A 5 1.64 -7.76 -18.92
CA THR A 5 1.85 -8.50 -17.66
C THR A 5 1.74 -7.54 -16.48
N ILE A 6 0.75 -7.77 -15.61
CA ILE A 6 0.51 -6.97 -14.41
C ILE A 6 0.87 -7.79 -13.16
N GLY A 7 1.74 -7.23 -12.33
CA GLY A 7 2.09 -7.77 -11.02
C GLY A 7 1.25 -7.13 -9.94
N LEU A 8 0.63 -7.93 -9.08
CA LEU A 8 -0.17 -7.47 -7.94
C LEU A 8 0.51 -7.88 -6.65
N PHE A 9 0.66 -6.95 -5.72
CA PHE A 9 1.06 -7.28 -4.35
C PHE A 9 0.21 -6.53 -3.33
N ALA A 10 -0.05 -7.20 -2.21
CA ALA A 10 -0.90 -6.72 -1.14
C ALA A 10 -0.15 -6.80 0.18
N PHE A 11 -0.36 -5.82 1.05
CA PHE A 11 0.15 -5.85 2.42
C PHE A 11 -0.82 -5.13 3.34
N THR A 12 -0.58 -5.27 4.63
CA THR A 12 -1.47 -4.78 5.69
C THR A 12 -0.73 -3.80 6.61
N GLN A 13 -1.34 -2.63 6.80
CA GLN A 13 -0.96 -1.59 7.76
C GLN A 13 -2.18 -0.73 8.16
N TRP A 14 -3.27 -1.39 8.54
CA TRP A 14 -4.61 -0.80 8.72
C TRP A 14 -4.95 -0.35 10.15
N ARG A 15 -3.97 -0.18 11.03
CA ARG A 15 -4.29 0.07 12.44
C ARG A 15 -4.81 1.50 12.63
N ASN A 16 -6.02 1.66 13.16
CA ASN A 16 -6.56 2.93 13.68
C ASN A 16 -5.88 3.43 14.97
N ALA A 17 -4.73 2.87 15.31
CA ALA A 17 -3.92 3.26 16.46
C ALA A 17 -2.45 2.91 16.22
N ASP A 18 -1.57 3.37 17.10
CA ASP A 18 -0.14 3.06 17.04
C ASP A 18 0.13 1.56 17.15
N ALA A 19 1.18 1.09 16.47
CA ALA A 19 1.55 -0.32 16.44
C ALA A 19 1.81 -0.91 17.84
N GLY A 20 2.31 -0.08 18.77
CA GLY A 20 2.56 -0.48 20.17
C GLY A 20 1.31 -0.98 20.91
N VAL A 21 0.11 -0.53 20.52
CA VAL A 21 -1.16 -0.97 21.12
C VAL A 21 -1.46 -2.45 20.81
N PHE A 22 -0.92 -2.94 19.68
CA PHE A 22 -1.18 -4.28 19.16
C PHE A 22 0.04 -5.21 19.25
N ALA A 23 1.21 -4.67 19.60
CA ALA A 23 2.42 -5.44 19.79
C ALA A 23 2.14 -6.61 20.75
N SER A 24 2.71 -7.79 20.44
CA SER A 24 2.52 -9.08 21.11
C SER A 24 1.15 -9.78 20.96
N ARG A 25 0.12 -9.11 20.45
CA ARG A 25 -1.20 -9.72 20.24
C ARG A 25 -1.44 -10.20 18.81
N VAL A 26 -0.89 -9.47 17.85
CA VAL A 26 -0.96 -9.79 16.43
C VAL A 26 0.37 -9.45 15.75
N SER A 27 0.64 -10.07 14.60
CA SER A 27 1.87 -9.80 13.85
C SER A 27 1.95 -8.34 13.45
N MET A 28 3.06 -7.70 13.81
CA MET A 28 3.37 -6.32 13.40
C MET A 28 4.19 -6.26 12.11
N GLN A 29 4.55 -7.41 11.54
CA GLN A 29 5.30 -7.46 10.29
C GLN A 29 4.46 -6.90 9.14
N SER A 30 5.07 -6.01 8.36
CA SER A 30 4.55 -5.53 7.09
C SER A 30 5.72 -5.52 6.12
N ASP A 31 5.57 -6.18 4.99
CA ASP A 31 6.55 -6.14 3.90
C ASP A 31 5.94 -5.39 2.71
N PRO A 32 6.21 -4.08 2.58
CA PRO A 32 5.63 -3.29 1.52
C PRO A 32 6.35 -3.45 0.16
N GLY A 33 7.46 -4.21 0.07
CA GLY A 33 8.33 -4.16 -1.10
C GLY A 33 8.30 -5.41 -1.97
N PRO A 34 8.06 -5.32 -3.28
CA PRO A 34 8.15 -6.46 -4.20
C PRO A 34 9.61 -6.68 -4.63
N ARG A 35 10.53 -6.84 -3.66
CA ARG A 35 12.00 -6.74 -3.86
C ARG A 35 12.52 -7.60 -5.03
N ASP A 36 11.91 -8.75 -5.27
CA ASP A 36 12.31 -9.68 -6.34
C ASP A 36 11.21 -9.99 -7.38
N ALA A 37 9.97 -9.55 -7.15
CA ALA A 37 8.81 -9.95 -7.96
C ALA A 37 8.61 -9.15 -9.26
N ALA A 38 9.46 -8.14 -9.52
CA ALA A 38 9.34 -7.19 -10.62
C ALA A 38 9.85 -7.71 -11.99
N ARG A 39 10.59 -8.83 -12.03
CA ARG A 39 11.20 -9.30 -13.28
C ARG A 39 10.14 -9.78 -14.27
N GLY A 40 10.12 -9.20 -15.46
CA GLY A 40 9.21 -9.59 -16.54
C GLY A 40 7.77 -9.08 -16.38
N VAL A 41 7.54 -8.14 -15.46
CA VAL A 41 6.26 -7.47 -15.25
C VAL A 41 6.30 -6.09 -15.90
N ASP A 42 5.28 -5.75 -16.69
CA ASP A 42 5.17 -4.44 -17.35
C ASP A 42 4.65 -3.35 -16.42
N LEU A 43 3.77 -3.70 -15.48
CA LEU A 43 3.22 -2.79 -14.47
C LEU A 43 3.07 -3.49 -13.12
N ILE A 44 3.65 -2.89 -12.08
CA ILE A 44 3.46 -3.34 -10.69
C ILE A 44 2.38 -2.47 -10.02
N CYS A 45 1.38 -3.14 -9.46
CA CYS A 45 0.26 -2.56 -8.75
C CYS A 45 0.29 -2.97 -7.28
N ALA A 46 0.30 -1.99 -6.37
CA ALA A 46 0.13 -2.20 -4.93
C ALA A 46 -1.34 -2.04 -4.54
N VAL A 47 -1.86 -2.98 -3.75
CA VAL A 47 -3.22 -2.92 -3.16
C VAL A 47 -3.16 -2.98 -1.63
N PRO A 48 -2.64 -1.93 -0.97
CA PRO A 48 -2.44 -1.96 0.48
C PRO A 48 -3.75 -1.81 1.27
N HIS A 49 -3.89 -2.60 2.33
CA HIS A 49 -4.92 -2.43 3.35
C HIS A 49 -4.35 -1.52 4.46
N TRP A 50 -4.60 -0.21 4.41
CA TRP A 50 -3.85 0.79 5.19
C TRP A 50 -4.58 2.09 5.53
N GLY A 51 -3.96 2.93 6.36
CA GLY A 51 -4.55 4.20 6.77
C GLY A 51 -5.55 4.01 7.91
N TRP A 52 -6.38 5.02 8.13
CA TRP A 52 -7.36 5.03 9.23
C TRP A 52 -8.79 5.07 8.67
N GLU A 53 -9.69 4.36 9.34
CA GLU A 53 -11.11 4.34 9.05
C GLU A 53 -11.71 5.75 9.09
N PHE A 54 -12.62 5.99 8.15
CA PHE A 54 -13.44 7.19 8.03
C PHE A 54 -12.65 8.51 7.91
N ARG A 55 -11.38 8.44 7.48
CA ARG A 55 -10.60 9.62 7.13
C ARG A 55 -10.74 9.92 5.64
N HIS A 56 -11.37 11.03 5.31
CA HIS A 56 -11.54 11.49 3.92
C HIS A 56 -10.23 11.96 3.26
N PHE A 57 -9.17 12.18 4.04
CA PHE A 57 -7.84 12.54 3.54
C PHE A 57 -6.80 11.57 4.08
N PRO A 58 -5.83 11.15 3.25
CA PRO A 58 -4.77 10.26 3.69
C PRO A 58 -3.88 10.96 4.71
N ARG A 59 -3.35 10.16 5.63
CA ARG A 59 -2.40 10.64 6.63
C ARG A 59 -1.01 10.91 6.02
N PRO A 60 -0.18 11.78 6.63
CA PRO A 60 1.19 12.00 6.19
C PRO A 60 2.02 10.71 6.06
N GLU A 61 1.85 9.75 6.97
CA GLU A 61 2.58 8.49 6.96
C GLU A 61 2.13 7.59 5.80
N THR A 62 0.84 7.57 5.49
CA THR A 62 0.29 6.85 4.33
C THR A 62 0.84 7.44 3.02
N ARG A 63 0.87 8.77 2.91
CA ARG A 63 1.48 9.47 1.75
C ARG A 63 2.97 9.16 1.62
N SER A 64 3.69 9.20 2.74
CA SER A 64 5.13 8.90 2.75
C SER A 64 5.39 7.47 2.27
N LEU A 65 4.60 6.49 2.71
CA LEU A 65 4.74 5.10 2.27
C LEU A 65 4.36 4.95 0.79
N ALA A 66 3.31 5.61 0.32
CA ALA A 66 2.95 5.64 -1.10
C ALA A 66 4.10 6.18 -1.97
N GLY A 67 4.76 7.26 -1.53
CA GLY A 67 5.94 7.80 -2.20
C GLY A 67 7.12 6.83 -2.22
N GLN A 68 7.34 6.07 -1.15
CA GLN A 68 8.38 5.03 -1.10
C GLN A 68 8.09 3.89 -2.09
N LEU A 69 6.85 3.43 -2.18
CA LEU A 69 6.42 2.41 -3.13
C LEU A 69 6.60 2.88 -4.58
N ALA A 70 6.19 4.12 -4.88
CA ALA A 70 6.39 4.73 -6.19
C ALA A 70 7.88 4.81 -6.55
N GLY A 71 8.72 5.21 -5.58
CA GLY A 71 10.18 5.22 -5.74
C GLY A 71 10.81 3.84 -5.96
N GLN A 72 10.11 2.75 -5.63
CA GLN A 72 10.52 1.37 -5.88
C GLN A 72 10.02 0.82 -7.23
N GLY A 73 9.38 1.66 -8.07
CA GLY A 73 8.89 1.26 -9.39
C GLY A 73 7.45 0.74 -9.42
N VAL A 74 6.69 0.91 -8.33
CA VAL A 74 5.25 0.65 -8.33
C VAL A 74 4.55 1.74 -9.15
N GLY A 75 3.88 1.33 -10.23
CA GLY A 75 3.23 2.26 -11.16
C GLY A 75 1.78 2.60 -10.80
N LEU A 76 1.13 1.78 -9.96
CA LEU A 76 -0.21 2.05 -9.45
C LEU A 76 -0.33 1.64 -7.98
N ILE A 77 -0.90 2.51 -7.16
CA ILE A 77 -1.19 2.23 -5.76
C ILE A 77 -2.68 2.47 -5.52
N ALA A 78 -3.41 1.41 -5.20
CA ALA A 78 -4.85 1.45 -4.91
C ALA A 78 -5.10 0.96 -3.49
N GLY A 79 -4.98 1.87 -2.53
CA GLY A 79 -5.18 1.56 -1.11
C GLY A 79 -6.65 1.44 -0.70
N HIS A 80 -6.92 0.61 0.29
CA HIS A 80 -8.22 0.47 0.95
C HIS A 80 -8.05 0.41 2.48
N HIS A 81 -9.15 0.20 3.22
CA HIS A 81 -9.33 0.25 4.68
C HIS A 81 -10.02 1.52 5.18
N ALA A 82 -9.80 2.68 4.56
CA ALA A 82 -10.41 3.92 5.05
C ALA A 82 -11.96 3.86 5.09
N HIS A 83 -12.58 2.89 4.41
CA HIS A 83 -14.04 2.74 4.26
C HIS A 83 -14.73 3.97 3.66
N VAL A 84 -13.94 4.91 3.13
CA VAL A 84 -14.38 6.12 2.43
C VAL A 84 -13.43 6.34 1.25
N VAL A 85 -13.94 6.97 0.19
CA VAL A 85 -13.12 7.41 -0.94
C VAL A 85 -12.25 8.59 -0.50
N GLN A 86 -10.97 8.52 -0.84
CA GLN A 86 -9.98 9.58 -0.62
C GLN A 86 -9.58 10.21 -1.97
N PRO A 87 -9.02 11.44 -2.00
CA PRO A 87 -8.54 12.07 -3.22
C PRO A 87 -7.50 11.23 -3.96
N VAL A 88 -7.48 11.33 -5.29
CA VAL A 88 -6.43 10.77 -6.13
C VAL A 88 -5.21 11.69 -6.10
N GLU A 89 -4.03 11.12 -5.87
CA GLU A 89 -2.73 11.80 -5.90
C GLU A 89 -1.92 11.33 -7.12
N ARG A 90 -1.00 12.16 -7.61
CA ARG A 90 -0.19 11.92 -8.82
C ARG A 90 1.27 12.21 -8.56
#